data_AF-A0A935VS00-F1
#
_entry.id   AF-A0A935VS00-F1
#
_cell.length_a   1.000
_cell.length_b   1.000
_cell.length_c   1.000
_cell.angle_alpha   90.00
_cell.angle_beta   90.00
_cell.angle_gamma   90.00
#
_symmetry.space_group_name_H-M   'P 1'
#
loop_
_entity.id
_entity.type
_entity.pdbx_description
1 polymer ?
#
loop_
_entity_poly.entity_id
_entity_poly.type
_entity_poly.pdbx_seq_one_letter_code
_entity_poly.pdbx_strand_id
1 'polypeptide(L)'
;MGTAKVFNATLYNDSTRLSFDSLSIKSMIVNDKKYLSVQSNELDASLAGKFKIQELPDAFKIFLSRYYPSYIQKPAYTINNQDFSFSIHTKYVNDYVKLINEKLQGFDNAQITGNLKLDSNLLSVNAFIPSFSYDEKTFITTKLESEGNIDSLLAKISIGNVGITDSLHFPASDLTIRSANNVSNIELKTSGSKTINKAELNASINA
;
A
#
# COMPACT_ATOMS: atom_id res chain seq x y z
N MET A 1 22.97 -14.19 11.29
CA MET A 1 21.81 -14.53 10.43
C MET A 1 20.79 -15.25 11.30
N GLY A 2 19.50 -14.97 11.14
CA GLY A 2 18.43 -15.60 11.90
C GLY A 2 17.37 -16.16 10.97
N THR A 3 16.75 -17.28 11.34
CA THR A 3 15.61 -17.85 10.61
C THR A 3 14.58 -18.34 11.62
N ALA A 4 13.32 -17.98 11.40
CA ALA A 4 12.18 -18.47 12.14
C ALA A 4 11.19 -19.07 11.15
N LYS A 5 10.61 -20.22 11.50
CA LYS A 5 9.63 -20.90 10.66
C LYS A 5 8.47 -21.39 11.51
N VAL A 6 7.26 -21.26 10.97
CA VAL A 6 6.02 -21.77 11.56
C VAL A 6 5.34 -22.64 10.49
N PHE A 7 4.90 -23.83 10.90
CA PHE A 7 4.24 -24.81 10.05
C PHE A 7 3.08 -25.43 10.82
N ASN A 8 2.09 -25.98 10.10
CA ASN A 8 0.98 -26.75 10.68
C ASN A 8 0.21 -25.97 11.77
N ALA A 9 0.14 -24.64 11.65
CA ALA A 9 -0.66 -23.82 12.54
C ALA A 9 -2.07 -23.67 11.99
N THR A 10 -3.05 -23.48 12.88
CA THR A 10 -4.40 -23.09 12.49
C THR A 10 -4.62 -21.66 12.96
N LEU A 11 -4.91 -20.78 12.01
CA LEU A 11 -5.19 -19.38 12.29
C LEU A 11 -6.71 -19.15 12.27
N TYR A 12 -7.19 -18.42 13.28
CA TYR A 12 -8.59 -18.00 13.37
C TYR A 12 -8.66 -16.47 13.44
N ASN A 13 -9.61 -15.91 12.71
CA ASN A 13 -10.12 -14.56 12.94
C ASN A 13 -11.55 -14.69 13.46
N ASP A 14 -11.74 -14.40 14.74
CA ASP A 14 -12.94 -14.76 15.50
C ASP A 14 -13.27 -16.26 15.35
N SER A 15 -14.41 -16.58 14.73
CA SER A 15 -14.83 -17.95 14.45
C SER A 15 -14.40 -18.45 13.06
N THR A 16 -13.84 -17.57 12.22
CA THR A 16 -13.48 -17.90 10.83
C THR A 16 -12.05 -18.42 10.77
N ARG A 17 -11.88 -19.65 10.27
CA ARG A 17 -10.55 -20.22 10.03
C ARG A 17 -9.94 -19.56 8.79
N LEU A 18 -8.73 -19.04 8.92
CA LEU A 18 -7.93 -18.53 7.81
C LEU A 18 -7.02 -19.63 7.26
N SER A 19 -6.86 -19.66 5.93
CA SER A 19 -5.92 -20.56 5.27
C SER A 19 -4.50 -20.22 5.71
N PHE A 20 -3.80 -21.18 6.31
CA PHE A 20 -2.40 -21.07 6.70
C PHE A 20 -1.74 -22.44 6.56
N ASP A 21 -0.56 -22.47 5.95
CA ASP A 21 0.26 -23.69 5.83
C ASP A 21 1.67 -23.43 6.36
N SER A 22 2.35 -22.40 5.84
CA SER A 22 3.69 -22.06 6.32
C SER A 22 3.99 -20.56 6.35
N LEU A 23 4.87 -20.18 7.29
CA LEU A 23 5.49 -18.87 7.37
C LEU A 23 6.99 -19.04 7.64
N SER A 24 7.83 -18.43 6.81
CA SER A 24 9.28 -18.42 6.98
C SER A 24 9.78 -16.98 6.98
N ILE A 25 10.46 -16.59 8.06
CA ILE A 25 11.12 -15.30 8.21
C ILE A 25 12.63 -15.56 8.23
N LYS A 26 13.38 -14.88 7.36
CA LYS A 26 14.85 -14.94 7.33
C LYS A 26 15.43 -13.54 7.45
N SER A 27 16.48 -13.41 8.24
CA SER A 27 17.19 -12.15 8.46
C SER A 27 18.69 -12.35 8.31
N MET A 28 19.34 -11.43 7.61
CA MET A 28 20.79 -11.43 7.43
C MET A 28 21.35 -10.00 7.34
N ILE A 29 22.66 -9.89 7.54
CA ILE A 29 23.41 -8.64 7.36
C ILE A 29 24.51 -8.94 6.34
N VAL A 30 24.59 -8.13 5.30
CA VAL A 30 25.63 -8.21 4.26
C VAL A 30 26.11 -6.78 3.98
N ASN A 31 27.42 -6.53 4.10
CA ASN A 31 28.03 -5.21 3.87
C ASN A 31 27.29 -4.07 4.61
N ASP A 32 27.06 -4.25 5.92
CA ASP A 32 26.34 -3.32 6.81
C ASP A 32 24.89 -3.00 6.43
N LYS A 33 24.31 -3.73 5.46
CA LYS A 33 22.88 -3.66 5.12
C LYS A 33 22.15 -4.84 5.72
N LYS A 34 21.02 -4.56 6.38
CA LYS A 34 20.09 -5.58 6.87
C LYS A 34 19.22 -6.03 5.71
N TYR A 35 18.92 -7.31 5.70
CA TYR A 35 17.98 -7.95 4.79
C TYR A 35 17.00 -8.76 5.62
N LEU A 36 15.71 -8.60 5.35
CA LEU A 36 14.64 -9.38 5.94
C LEU A 36 13.76 -9.90 4.80
N SER A 37 13.45 -11.19 4.82
CA SER A 37 12.49 -11.79 3.90
C SER A 37 11.43 -12.56 4.67
N VAL A 38 10.18 -12.38 4.30
CA VAL A 38 9.02 -13.13 4.78
C VAL A 38 8.46 -13.90 3.59
N GLN A 39 8.20 -15.18 3.77
CA GLN A 39 7.59 -16.04 2.76
C GLN A 39 6.47 -16.83 3.40
N SER A 40 5.28 -16.79 2.80
CA SER A 40 4.13 -17.63 3.15
C SER A 40 3.42 -18.09 1.87
N ASN A 41 2.33 -18.82 2.02
CA ASN A 41 1.50 -19.24 0.88
C ASN A 41 0.69 -18.06 0.31
N GLU A 42 0.46 -17.06 1.14
CA GLU A 42 -0.40 -15.92 0.88
C GLU A 42 0.41 -14.73 0.37
N LEU A 43 1.66 -14.54 0.81
CA LEU A 43 2.51 -13.47 0.30
C LEU A 43 4.00 -13.77 0.45
N ASP A 44 4.79 -13.07 -0.35
CA ASP A 44 6.22 -12.90 -0.14
C ASP A 44 6.50 -11.42 0.11
N ALA A 45 7.36 -11.11 1.08
CA ALA A 45 7.80 -9.75 1.33
C ALA A 45 9.31 -9.71 1.60
N SER A 46 9.94 -8.60 1.25
CA SER A 46 11.34 -8.36 1.52
C SER A 46 11.61 -6.90 1.87
N LEU A 47 12.67 -6.71 2.65
CA LEU A 47 13.15 -5.42 3.12
C LEU A 47 14.68 -5.43 3.08
N ALA A 48 15.29 -4.39 2.53
CA ALA A 48 16.74 -4.28 2.40
C ALA A 48 17.20 -2.85 2.71
N GLY A 49 18.21 -2.70 3.57
CA GLY A 49 18.82 -1.40 3.89
C GLY A 49 19.15 -1.22 5.37
N LYS A 50 19.10 0.02 5.83
CA LYS A 50 19.24 0.42 7.23
C LYS A 50 17.85 0.62 7.82
N PHE A 51 17.43 -0.32 8.66
CA PHE A 51 16.13 -0.24 9.31
C PHE A 51 16.12 -0.85 10.70
N LYS A 52 15.09 -0.49 11.47
CA LYS A 52 14.71 -1.19 12.71
C LYS A 52 13.27 -1.66 12.56
N ILE A 53 13.07 -2.97 12.59
CA ILE A 53 11.78 -3.61 12.24
C ILE A 53 10.60 -3.08 13.06
N GLN A 54 10.83 -2.82 14.35
CA GLN A 54 9.84 -2.28 15.29
C GLN A 54 9.43 -0.83 14.98
N GLU A 55 10.27 -0.09 14.25
CA GLU A 55 10.07 1.33 13.93
C GLU A 55 9.58 1.54 12.48
N LEU A 56 9.38 0.47 11.70
CA LEU A 56 8.88 0.60 10.32
C LEU A 56 7.53 1.31 10.26
N PRO A 57 6.51 0.94 11.07
CA PRO A 57 5.22 1.64 11.03
C PRO A 57 5.36 3.13 11.36
N ASP A 58 6.25 3.47 12.30
CA ASP A 58 6.50 4.84 12.72
C ASP A 58 7.19 5.66 11.62
N ALA A 59 8.09 5.04 10.85
CA ALA A 59 8.73 5.67 9.71
C ALA A 59 7.70 6.15 8.68
N PHE A 60 6.72 5.29 8.35
CA PHE A 60 5.61 5.66 7.46
C PHE A 60 4.71 6.72 8.09
N LYS A 61 4.40 6.64 9.39
CA LYS A 61 3.61 7.67 10.09
C LYS A 61 4.29 9.04 10.05
N ILE A 62 5.61 9.10 10.30
CA ILE A 62 6.37 10.36 10.21
C ILE A 62 6.22 10.96 8.82
N PHE A 63 6.38 10.16 7.76
CA PHE A 63 6.19 10.64 6.40
C PHE A 63 4.78 11.14 6.13
N LEU A 64 3.78 10.30 6.41
CA LEU A 64 2.38 10.62 6.10
C LEU A 64 1.85 11.79 6.94
N SER A 65 2.33 11.97 8.17
CA SER A 65 1.98 13.12 9.03
C SER A 65 2.39 14.46 8.44
N ARG A 66 3.37 14.51 7.52
CA ARG A 66 3.75 15.75 6.83
C ARG A 66 2.67 16.21 5.85
N TYR A 67 1.95 15.27 5.25
CA TYR A 67 0.96 15.55 4.22
C TYR A 67 -0.48 15.54 4.76
N TYR A 68 -0.73 14.74 5.80
CA TYR A 68 -2.04 14.54 6.43
C TYR A 68 -1.99 14.69 7.97
N PRO A 69 -1.50 15.83 8.51
CA PRO A 69 -1.27 15.98 9.96
C PRO A 69 -2.54 15.89 10.81
N SER A 70 -3.74 16.18 10.30
CA SER A 70 -4.96 16.03 11.10
C SER A 70 -5.42 14.58 11.22
N TYR A 71 -5.13 13.73 10.23
CA TYR A 71 -5.47 12.30 10.26
C TYR A 71 -4.36 11.40 10.80
N ILE A 72 -3.09 11.75 10.61
CA ILE A 72 -1.95 10.90 10.96
C ILE A 72 -1.04 11.66 11.91
N GLN A 73 -1.12 11.28 13.18
CA GLN A 73 -0.28 11.84 14.24
C GLN A 73 1.14 11.28 14.15
N LYS A 74 2.12 12.16 14.27
CA LYS A 74 3.53 11.79 14.40
C LYS A 74 3.72 10.95 15.69
N PRO A 75 4.60 9.93 15.69
CA PRO A 75 5.00 9.26 16.92
C PRO A 75 5.49 10.25 17.98
N ALA A 76 5.13 10.01 19.25
CA ALA A 76 5.49 10.88 20.39
C ALA A 76 6.98 10.79 20.79
N TYR A 77 7.75 9.95 20.12
CA TYR A 77 9.18 9.73 20.36
C TYR A 77 9.97 9.79 19.06
N THR A 78 11.27 10.03 19.20
CA THR A 78 12.22 9.99 18.10
C THR A 78 12.57 8.54 17.75
N ILE A 79 12.49 8.21 16.46
CA ILE A 79 12.92 6.91 15.93
C ILE A 79 14.31 7.01 15.30
N ASN A 80 14.95 5.88 15.08
CA ASN A 80 16.22 5.85 14.34
C ASN A 80 16.00 6.22 12.88
N ASN A 81 17.03 6.75 12.22
CA ASN A 81 16.99 6.95 10.78
C ASN A 81 16.68 5.61 10.07
N GLN A 82 15.82 5.69 9.06
CA GLN A 82 15.39 4.57 8.24
C GLN A 82 15.71 4.89 6.78
N ASP A 83 16.45 3.99 6.13
CA ASP A 83 16.82 4.02 4.72
C ASP A 83 16.73 2.61 4.17
N PHE A 84 15.59 2.26 3.58
CA PHE A 84 15.32 0.91 3.11
C PHE A 84 14.48 0.88 1.84
N SER A 85 14.63 -0.21 1.10
CA SER A 85 13.73 -0.61 0.01
C SER A 85 12.90 -1.81 0.45
N PHE A 86 11.66 -1.88 0.00
CA PHE A 86 10.75 -2.97 0.29
C PHE A 86 10.09 -3.49 -0.98
N SER A 87 9.70 -4.76 -0.94
CA SER A 87 8.90 -5.42 -1.98
C SER A 87 7.92 -6.37 -1.32
N ILE A 88 6.68 -6.36 -1.78
CA ILE A 88 5.59 -7.21 -1.32
C ILE A 88 4.93 -7.77 -2.57
N HIS A 89 4.82 -9.08 -2.64
CA HIS A 89 4.08 -9.81 -3.66
C HIS A 89 3.03 -10.65 -2.96
N THR A 90 1.76 -10.33 -3.16
CA THR A 90 0.67 -11.15 -2.65
C THR A 90 0.40 -12.30 -3.63
N LYS A 91 -0.12 -13.39 -3.11
CA LYS A 91 -0.55 -14.59 -3.85
C LYS A 91 -2.07 -14.68 -3.70
N TYR A 92 -2.54 -15.34 -2.64
CA TYR A 92 -3.96 -15.46 -2.29
C TYR A 92 -4.19 -14.83 -0.91
N VAL A 93 -4.61 -13.56 -0.89
CA VAL A 93 -4.71 -12.73 0.32
C VAL A 93 -6.13 -12.23 0.59
N ASN A 94 -7.11 -12.57 -0.24
CA ASN A 94 -8.49 -12.08 -0.11
C ASN A 94 -9.06 -12.19 1.31
N ASP A 95 -8.84 -13.30 2.01
CA ASP A 95 -9.35 -13.48 3.38
C ASP A 95 -8.54 -12.70 4.43
N TYR A 96 -7.29 -12.38 4.12
CA TYR A 96 -6.39 -11.61 4.97
C TYR A 96 -6.61 -10.10 4.86
N VAL A 97 -6.94 -9.58 3.68
CA VAL A 97 -7.19 -8.12 3.52
C VAL A 97 -8.43 -7.65 4.28
N LYS A 98 -9.37 -8.57 4.56
CA LYS A 98 -10.54 -8.31 5.40
C LYS A 98 -10.19 -8.02 6.86
N LEU A 99 -9.01 -8.48 7.33
CA LEU A 99 -8.49 -8.15 8.66
C LEU A 99 -8.08 -6.67 8.78
N ILE A 100 -7.73 -6.04 7.64
CA ILE A 100 -7.40 -4.63 7.57
C ILE A 100 -8.69 -3.80 7.54
N ASN A 101 -9.65 -4.22 6.70
CA ASN A 101 -10.97 -3.62 6.61
C ASN A 101 -11.94 -4.63 5.99
N GLU A 102 -13.06 -4.89 6.66
CA GLU A 102 -14.08 -5.87 6.21
C GLU A 102 -14.65 -5.58 4.81
N LYS A 103 -14.58 -4.33 4.36
CA LYS A 103 -15.05 -3.89 3.04
C LYS A 103 -14.06 -4.14 1.91
N LEU A 104 -12.81 -4.52 2.23
CA LEU A 104 -11.79 -4.84 1.24
C LEU A 104 -11.86 -6.30 0.82
N GLN A 105 -11.71 -6.54 -0.48
CA GLN A 105 -11.56 -7.87 -1.07
C GLN A 105 -10.56 -7.82 -2.23
N GLY A 106 -10.10 -9.00 -2.67
CA GLY A 106 -9.11 -9.13 -3.75
C GLY A 106 -7.68 -8.92 -3.27
N PHE A 107 -6.91 -8.13 -4.04
CA PHE A 107 -5.45 -7.95 -3.90
C PHE A 107 -4.61 -9.19 -4.17
N ASP A 108 -5.19 -10.25 -4.75
CA ASP A 108 -4.43 -11.41 -5.18
C ASP A 108 -3.44 -11.04 -6.30
N ASN A 109 -2.25 -11.62 -6.25
CA ASN A 109 -1.17 -11.39 -7.23
C ASN A 109 -0.74 -9.92 -7.39
N ALA A 110 -1.01 -9.08 -6.38
CA ALA A 110 -0.54 -7.72 -6.34
C ALA A 110 0.97 -7.65 -6.12
N GLN A 111 1.57 -6.57 -6.61
CA GLN A 111 2.98 -6.25 -6.43
C GLN A 111 3.07 -4.83 -5.89
N ILE A 112 3.76 -4.65 -4.78
CA ILE A 112 3.98 -3.34 -4.15
C ILE A 112 5.47 -3.26 -3.87
N THR A 113 6.12 -2.24 -4.40
CA THR A 113 7.55 -1.99 -4.20
C THR A 113 7.76 -0.54 -3.82
N GLY A 114 8.86 -0.25 -3.15
CA GLY A 114 9.15 1.12 -2.81
C GLY A 114 10.41 1.28 -2.00
N ASN A 115 10.67 2.51 -1.60
CA ASN A 115 11.76 2.85 -0.73
C ASN A 115 11.43 4.06 0.13
N LEU A 116 12.03 4.10 1.31
CA LEU A 116 11.83 5.15 2.31
C LEU A 116 13.20 5.57 2.83
N LYS A 117 13.44 6.89 2.86
CA LYS A 117 14.66 7.52 3.37
C LYS A 117 14.30 8.74 4.22
N LEU A 118 14.34 8.60 5.53
CA LEU A 118 13.94 9.68 6.44
C LEU A 118 14.86 10.91 6.32
N ASP A 119 16.18 10.72 6.29
CA ASP A 119 17.15 11.84 6.24
C ASP A 119 16.97 12.72 5.00
N SER A 120 16.69 12.12 3.84
CA SER A 120 16.44 12.85 2.59
C SER A 120 14.96 13.15 2.34
N ASN A 121 14.09 12.86 3.31
CA ASN A 121 12.63 12.97 3.20
C ASN A 121 12.08 12.35 1.92
N LEU A 122 12.57 11.19 1.49
CA LEU A 122 12.11 10.54 0.26
C LEU A 122 11.27 9.31 0.58
N LEU A 123 10.07 9.26 0.01
CA LEU A 123 9.21 8.07 -0.05
C LEU A 123 8.86 7.82 -1.51
N SER A 124 9.05 6.60 -2.00
CA SER A 124 8.54 6.19 -3.31
C SER A 124 7.80 4.86 -3.16
N VAL A 125 6.63 4.74 -3.77
CA VAL A 125 5.85 3.51 -3.80
C VAL A 125 5.30 3.29 -5.20
N ASN A 126 5.55 2.11 -5.75
CA ASN A 126 4.93 1.63 -6.97
C ASN A 126 4.10 0.39 -6.66
N ALA A 127 2.86 0.36 -7.12
CA ALA A 127 2.02 -0.82 -6.98
C ALA A 127 1.31 -1.19 -8.27
N PHE A 128 1.14 -2.48 -8.47
CA PHE A 128 0.24 -3.06 -9.46
C PHE A 128 -0.70 -4.03 -8.75
N ILE A 129 -2.00 -3.81 -8.89
CA ILE A 129 -3.05 -4.62 -8.27
C ILE A 129 -3.97 -5.11 -9.39
N PRO A 130 -3.99 -6.43 -9.67
CA PRO A 130 -4.83 -6.99 -10.74
C PRO A 130 -6.32 -6.72 -10.52
N SER A 131 -6.82 -6.98 -9.31
CA SER A 131 -8.16 -6.57 -8.92
C SER A 131 -8.27 -6.37 -7.41
N PHE A 132 -9.14 -5.46 -7.01
CA PHE A 132 -9.63 -5.38 -5.65
C PHE A 132 -11.03 -4.76 -5.63
N SER A 133 -11.71 -4.88 -4.49
CA SER A 133 -12.93 -4.11 -4.24
C SER A 133 -12.86 -3.39 -2.90
N TYR A 134 -13.60 -2.29 -2.82
CA TYR A 134 -13.86 -1.58 -1.58
C TYR A 134 -15.33 -1.17 -1.56
N ASP A 135 -16.05 -1.59 -0.52
CA ASP A 135 -17.47 -1.23 -0.31
C ASP A 135 -18.34 -1.61 -1.53
N GLU A 136 -18.09 -2.79 -2.12
CA GLU A 136 -18.72 -3.34 -3.34
C GLU A 136 -18.28 -2.71 -4.67
N LYS A 137 -17.52 -1.60 -4.66
CA LYS A 137 -16.96 -1.02 -5.90
C LYS A 137 -15.73 -1.80 -6.31
N THR A 138 -15.62 -2.13 -7.60
CA THR A 138 -14.53 -2.95 -8.13
C THR A 138 -13.52 -2.11 -8.89
N PHE A 139 -12.25 -2.48 -8.78
CA PHE A 139 -11.13 -1.82 -9.43
C PHE A 139 -10.27 -2.88 -10.10
N ILE A 140 -10.14 -2.79 -11.41
CA ILE A 140 -9.42 -3.78 -12.23
C ILE A 140 -8.21 -3.10 -12.87
N THR A 141 -7.06 -3.77 -12.78
CA THR A 141 -5.77 -3.31 -13.32
C THR A 141 -5.41 -1.93 -12.78
N THR A 142 -5.21 -1.84 -11.46
CA THR A 142 -4.79 -0.61 -10.81
C THR A 142 -3.28 -0.51 -10.76
N LYS A 143 -2.74 0.61 -11.22
CA LYS A 143 -1.34 0.99 -11.10
C LYS A 143 -1.26 2.22 -10.22
N LEU A 144 -0.35 2.22 -9.26
CA LEU A 144 -0.02 3.36 -8.41
C LEU A 144 1.45 3.68 -8.61
N GLU A 145 1.75 4.95 -8.80
CA GLU A 145 3.09 5.53 -8.71
C GLU A 145 3.00 6.71 -7.74
N SER A 146 3.74 6.64 -6.64
CA SER A 146 3.78 7.75 -5.68
C SER A 146 5.20 8.12 -5.30
N GLU A 147 5.38 9.43 -5.11
CA GLU A 147 6.62 10.05 -4.67
C GLU A 147 6.31 11.15 -3.66
N GLY A 148 6.87 11.00 -2.47
CA GLY A 148 6.84 11.97 -1.39
C GLY A 148 8.22 12.57 -1.15
N ASN A 149 8.25 13.89 -0.96
CA ASN A 149 9.43 14.64 -0.55
C ASN A 149 9.15 15.44 0.74
N ILE A 150 10.05 16.34 1.14
CA ILE A 150 9.84 17.14 2.36
C ILE A 150 8.57 18.02 2.32
N ASP A 151 8.14 18.44 1.13
CA ASP A 151 7.07 19.43 0.94
C ASP A 151 5.74 18.81 0.54
N SER A 152 5.77 17.74 -0.27
CA SER A 152 4.58 17.22 -0.93
C SER A 152 4.63 15.73 -1.22
N LEU A 153 3.45 15.13 -1.36
CA LEU A 153 3.21 13.79 -1.85
C LEU A 153 2.41 13.86 -3.15
N LEU A 154 2.96 13.29 -4.21
CA LEU A 154 2.26 13.06 -5.47
C LEU A 154 1.94 11.57 -5.57
N ALA A 155 0.67 11.24 -5.77
CA ALA A 155 0.23 9.89 -6.13
C ALA A 155 -0.51 9.94 -7.46
N LYS A 156 -0.07 9.14 -8.43
CA LYS A 156 -0.75 8.91 -9.71
C LYS A 156 -1.28 7.50 -9.71
N ILE A 157 -2.57 7.36 -9.97
CA ILE A 157 -3.27 6.08 -9.95
C ILE A 157 -3.98 5.94 -11.30
N SER A 158 -3.61 4.91 -12.06
CA SER A 158 -4.28 4.56 -13.32
C SER A 158 -5.04 3.26 -13.13
N ILE A 159 -6.31 3.23 -13.54
CA ILE A 159 -7.22 2.11 -13.33
C ILE A 159 -7.84 1.71 -14.66
N GLY A 160 -7.68 0.44 -15.04
CA GLY A 160 -8.23 -0.09 -16.28
C GLY A 160 -9.76 -0.04 -16.31
N ASN A 161 -10.42 -0.41 -15.21
CA ASN A 161 -11.87 -0.32 -15.07
C ASN A 161 -12.26 -0.09 -13.61
N VAL A 162 -13.19 0.83 -13.38
CA VAL A 162 -13.89 0.99 -12.09
C VAL A 162 -15.35 0.59 -12.27
N GLY A 163 -15.80 -0.43 -11.56
CA GLY A 163 -17.21 -0.83 -11.53
C GLY A 163 -17.92 -0.28 -10.29
N ILE A 164 -19.01 0.46 -10.50
CA ILE A 164 -19.86 0.97 -9.42
C ILE A 164 -21.09 0.08 -9.23
N THR A 165 -21.69 -0.36 -10.33
CA THR A 165 -22.77 -1.36 -10.40
C THR A 165 -22.57 -2.19 -11.67
N ASP A 166 -23.35 -3.27 -11.84
CA ASP A 166 -23.30 -4.12 -13.05
C ASP A 166 -23.48 -3.35 -14.37
N SER A 167 -24.15 -2.20 -14.34
CA SER A 167 -24.40 -1.37 -15.52
C SER A 167 -23.50 -0.14 -15.63
N LEU A 168 -22.92 0.31 -14.51
CA LEU A 168 -22.16 1.55 -14.42
C LEU A 168 -20.67 1.25 -14.22
N HIS A 169 -19.91 1.42 -15.30
CA HIS A 169 -18.48 1.21 -15.34
C HIS A 169 -17.74 2.39 -15.97
N PHE A 170 -16.55 2.63 -15.45
CA PHE A 170 -15.64 3.68 -15.87
C PHE A 170 -14.32 3.08 -16.37
N PRO A 171 -14.16 2.84 -17.67
CA PRO A 171 -12.88 2.45 -18.24
C PRO A 171 -11.85 3.58 -18.17
N ALA A 172 -10.57 3.20 -18.07
CA ALA A 172 -9.41 4.10 -18.17
C ALA A 172 -9.54 5.35 -17.29
N SER A 173 -9.60 5.13 -15.98
CA SER A 173 -9.67 6.21 -15.00
C SER A 173 -8.28 6.56 -14.49
N ASP A 174 -7.92 7.83 -14.53
CA ASP A 174 -6.67 8.35 -13.99
C ASP A 174 -6.98 9.30 -12.83
N LEU A 175 -6.34 9.06 -11.70
CA LEU A 175 -6.49 9.83 -10.47
C LEU A 175 -5.12 10.37 -10.08
N THR A 176 -5.01 11.68 -9.96
CA THR A 176 -3.82 12.37 -9.45
C THR A 176 -4.15 13.03 -8.13
N ILE A 177 -3.40 12.70 -7.08
CA ILE A 177 -3.52 13.30 -5.75
C ILE A 177 -2.22 14.04 -5.44
N ARG A 178 -2.34 15.32 -5.10
CA ARG A 178 -1.23 16.18 -4.64
C ARG A 178 -1.53 16.66 -3.25
N SER A 179 -0.79 16.15 -2.27
CA SER A 179 -0.98 16.49 -0.86
C SER A 179 0.20 17.28 -0.34
N ALA A 180 -0.06 18.45 0.24
CA ALA A 180 0.94 19.33 0.85
C ALA A 180 0.24 20.21 1.90
N ASN A 181 0.91 20.45 3.03
CA ASN A 181 0.44 21.38 4.06
C ASN A 181 -1.03 21.17 4.46
N ASN A 182 -1.41 19.90 4.71
CA ASN A 182 -2.76 19.52 5.10
C ASN A 182 -3.86 19.76 4.04
N VAL A 183 -3.48 20.01 2.79
CA VAL A 183 -4.42 20.15 1.66
C VAL A 183 -4.10 19.09 0.62
N SER A 184 -5.14 18.41 0.14
CA SER A 184 -5.04 17.44 -0.94
C SER A 184 -5.86 17.91 -2.14
N ASN A 185 -5.17 18.18 -3.23
CA ASN A 185 -5.78 18.44 -4.53
C ASN A 185 -5.91 17.12 -5.29
N ILE A 186 -7.12 16.82 -5.72
CA ILE A 186 -7.50 15.58 -6.39
C ILE A 186 -7.99 15.93 -7.78
N GLU A 187 -7.40 15.32 -8.79
CA GLU A 187 -7.80 15.40 -10.20
C GLU A 187 -8.16 13.98 -10.65
N LEU A 188 -9.42 13.76 -11.01
CA LEU A 188 -9.93 12.50 -11.57
C LEU A 188 -10.32 12.74 -13.03
N LYS A 189 -9.73 11.98 -13.93
CA LYS A 189 -10.10 11.90 -15.35
C LYS A 189 -10.65 10.52 -15.63
N THR A 190 -11.83 10.45 -16.23
CA THR A 190 -12.50 9.19 -16.51
C THR A 190 -13.36 9.26 -17.77
N SER A 191 -13.76 8.11 -18.30
CA SER A 191 -14.70 8.01 -19.42
C SER A 191 -15.80 7.02 -19.06
N GLY A 192 -17.02 7.23 -19.57
CA GLY A 192 -18.13 6.32 -19.37
C GLY A 192 -18.33 5.39 -20.57
N SER A 193 -18.89 4.20 -20.34
CA SER A 193 -19.08 3.20 -21.40
C SER A 193 -20.23 3.51 -22.38
N LYS A 194 -21.19 4.38 -22.03
CA LYS A 194 -22.41 4.59 -22.83
C LYS A 194 -22.92 6.03 -23.01
N THR A 195 -22.50 7.00 -22.17
CA THR A 195 -23.10 8.36 -22.19
C THR A 195 -22.15 9.51 -21.85
N ILE A 196 -21.00 9.24 -21.21
CA ILE A 196 -20.02 10.27 -20.81
C ILE A 196 -18.79 10.10 -21.69
N ASN A 197 -18.56 11.02 -22.62
CA ASN A 197 -17.40 10.96 -23.51
C ASN A 197 -16.09 11.05 -22.71
N LYS A 198 -16.00 12.04 -21.82
CA LYS A 198 -14.92 12.23 -20.82
C LYS A 198 -15.50 13.04 -19.65
N ALA A 199 -15.13 12.71 -18.43
CA ALA A 199 -15.41 13.51 -17.25
C ALA A 199 -14.10 13.85 -16.55
N GLU A 200 -14.01 15.09 -16.09
CA GLU A 200 -12.92 15.56 -15.25
C GLU A 200 -13.52 16.14 -13.98
N LEU A 201 -13.05 15.67 -12.82
CA LEU A 201 -13.42 16.17 -11.51
C LEU A 201 -12.17 16.68 -10.82
N ASN A 202 -12.22 17.92 -10.37
CA ASN A 202 -11.17 18.54 -9.57
C ASN A 202 -11.74 18.88 -8.19
N ALA A 203 -11.05 18.48 -7.14
CA ALA A 203 -11.47 18.71 -5.76
C ALA A 203 -10.27 19.09 -4.87
N SER A 204 -10.53 19.91 -3.86
CA SER A 204 -9.56 20.23 -2.80
C SER A 204 -10.15 19.85 -1.45
N ILE A 205 -9.40 19.06 -0.69
CA ILE A 205 -9.82 18.53 0.61
C ILE A 205 -8.81 18.96 1.67
N ASN A 206 -9.30 19.49 2.79
CA ASN A 206 -8.49 19.70 3.98
C ASN A 206 -8.39 18.38 4.75
N ALA A 207 -7.15 17.96 4.99
CA ALA A 207 -6.83 16.70 5.64
C ALA A 207 -6.50 16.83 7.13
#